data_AF-A0A8T3ZNK5-F1
#
_entry.id   AF-A0A8T3ZNK5-F1
#
_cell.length_a   1.000
_cell.length_b   1.000
_cell.length_c   1.000
_cell.angle_alpha   90.00
_cell.angle_beta   90.00
_cell.angle_gamma   90.00
#
_symmetry.space_group_name_H-M   'P 1'
#
loop_
_entity.id
_entity.type
_entity.pdbx_description
1 polymer ?
#
loop_
_entity_poly.entity_id
_entity_poly.type
_entity_poly.pdbx_seq_one_letter_code
_entity_poly.pdbx_strand_id
1 'polypeptide(L)'
;MINWKRVAIIVPVGAVLNMFLLFGLFMNSYSQQIIFSEEFGQSPKLVGVWKTIEPVPTLESLVPALLITPAIYSFVFALLYDAIPGKRKITKGFSYGVILWALIAVFFELFTPNGLFGEPANLLGYELFLWFVGLVSVSTVISLIYQKKI
;
A
#
# COMPACT_ATOMS: atom_id res chain seq x y z
N MET A 1 18.20 17.70 11.40
CA MET A 1 19.04 16.48 11.43
C MET A 1 18.14 15.26 11.59
N ILE A 2 18.39 14.18 10.83
CA ILE A 2 17.59 12.94 10.86
C ILE A 2 17.76 12.24 12.21
N ASN A 3 16.67 11.73 12.78
CA ASN A 3 16.71 10.96 14.02
C ASN A 3 16.85 9.46 13.72
N TRP A 4 18.09 8.99 13.59
CA TRP A 4 18.40 7.59 13.24
C TRP A 4 17.83 6.55 14.22
N LYS A 5 17.72 6.89 15.52
CA LYS A 5 17.07 6.00 16.51
C LYS A 5 15.59 5.78 16.18
N ARG A 6 14.92 6.84 15.70
CA ARG A 6 13.51 6.75 15.28
C ARG A 6 13.38 6.05 13.94
N VAL A 7 14.30 6.27 13.00
CA VAL A 7 14.35 5.52 11.73
C VAL A 7 14.39 4.01 11.99
N ALA A 8 15.28 3.57 12.90
CA ALA A 8 15.40 2.16 13.29
C ALA A 8 14.11 1.57 13.89
N ILE A 9 13.18 2.41 14.38
CA ILE A 9 11.88 1.97 14.90
C ILE A 9 10.81 2.04 13.81
N ILE A 10 10.71 3.16 13.08
CA ILE A 10 9.60 3.37 12.15
C ILE A 10 9.71 2.50 10.90
N VAL A 11 10.90 2.10 10.48
CA VAL A 11 11.10 1.22 9.32
C VAL A 11 10.51 -0.18 9.59
N PRO A 12 10.91 -0.92 10.65
CA PRO A 12 10.31 -2.22 10.93
C PRO A 12 8.83 -2.11 11.31
N VAL A 13 8.44 -1.10 12.10
CA VAL A 13 7.02 -0.90 12.46
C VAL A 13 6.19 -0.61 11.21
N GLY A 14 6.66 0.25 10.31
CA GLY A 14 6.00 0.56 9.06
C GLY A 14 5.86 -0.66 8.17
N ALA A 15 6.91 -1.47 8.06
CA ALA A 15 6.88 -2.71 7.29
C ALA A 15 5.86 -3.72 7.83
N VAL A 16 5.90 -4.00 9.13
CA VAL A 16 4.98 -4.95 9.78
C VAL A 16 3.54 -4.44 9.73
N LEU A 17 3.31 -3.16 10.03
CA LEU A 17 1.98 -2.57 9.99
C LEU A 17 1.39 -2.59 8.58
N ASN A 18 2.22 -2.27 7.57
CA ASN A 18 1.80 -2.36 6.19
C ASN A 18 1.44 -3.77 5.78
N MET A 19 2.30 -4.74 6.14
CA MET A 19 2.03 -6.15 5.92
C MET A 19 0.68 -6.50 6.53
N PHE A 20 0.41 -6.24 7.81
CA PHE A 20 -0.90 -6.59 8.38
C PHE A 20 -2.08 -5.83 7.77
N LEU A 21 -1.94 -4.52 7.54
CA LEU A 21 -3.07 -3.69 7.14
C LEU A 21 -3.41 -3.86 5.66
N LEU A 22 -2.46 -3.67 4.74
CA LEU A 22 -2.75 -3.83 3.31
C LEU A 22 -3.07 -5.28 2.99
N PHE A 23 -2.32 -6.24 3.55
CA PHE A 23 -2.66 -7.65 3.36
C PHE A 23 -4.07 -7.95 3.91
N GLY A 24 -4.40 -7.48 5.10
CA GLY A 24 -5.74 -7.66 5.67
C GLY A 24 -6.83 -7.01 4.82
N LEU A 25 -6.58 -5.82 4.27
CA LEU A 25 -7.53 -5.12 3.39
C LEU A 25 -7.75 -5.84 2.07
N PHE A 26 -6.71 -6.40 1.45
CA PHE A 26 -6.84 -7.06 0.15
C PHE A 26 -7.23 -8.54 0.27
N MET A 27 -6.67 -9.26 1.23
CA MET A 27 -6.74 -10.72 1.33
C MET A 27 -7.85 -11.22 2.25
N ASN A 28 -8.63 -10.34 2.88
CA ASN A 28 -9.83 -10.79 3.59
C ASN A 28 -10.84 -11.39 2.61
N SER A 29 -11.69 -12.29 3.13
CA SER A 29 -12.66 -13.04 2.31
C SER A 29 -13.60 -12.16 1.51
N TYR A 30 -14.02 -11.02 2.06
CA TYR A 30 -14.94 -10.10 1.39
C TYR A 30 -14.27 -9.41 0.20
N SER A 31 -13.07 -8.85 0.40
CA SER A 31 -12.32 -8.21 -0.67
C SER A 31 -11.93 -9.18 -1.77
N GLN A 32 -11.52 -10.41 -1.42
CA GLN A 32 -11.20 -11.45 -2.41
C GLN A 32 -12.42 -11.87 -3.23
N GLN A 33 -13.61 -11.94 -2.61
CA GLN A 33 -14.85 -12.21 -3.32
C GLN A 33 -15.21 -11.08 -4.29
N ILE A 34 -14.96 -9.82 -3.94
CA ILE A 34 -15.24 -8.69 -4.84
C ILE A 34 -14.21 -8.63 -5.97
N ILE A 35 -12.92 -8.58 -5.62
CA ILE A 35 -11.81 -8.39 -6.55
C ILE A 35 -11.81 -9.52 -7.60
N PHE A 36 -11.97 -10.77 -7.20
CA PHE A 36 -11.90 -11.89 -8.14
C PHE A 36 -13.25 -12.44 -8.58
N SER A 37 -14.32 -11.66 -8.50
CA SER A 37 -15.66 -12.12 -8.93
C SER A 37 -15.92 -11.80 -10.39
N GLU A 38 -16.29 -12.86 -11.13
CA GLU A 38 -16.79 -12.76 -12.49
C GLU A 38 -18.14 -12.02 -12.53
N GLU A 39 -18.94 -12.05 -11.45
CA GLU A 39 -20.22 -11.33 -11.36
C GLU A 39 -20.03 -9.80 -11.43
N PHE A 40 -18.90 -9.29 -10.94
CA PHE A 40 -18.54 -7.87 -11.03
C PHE A 40 -17.75 -7.53 -12.31
N GLY A 41 -17.65 -8.48 -13.25
CA GLY A 41 -17.01 -8.30 -14.55
C GLY A 41 -15.48 -8.37 -14.50
N GLN A 42 -14.89 -9.04 -13.51
CA GLN A 42 -13.44 -9.16 -13.42
C GLN A 42 -12.86 -9.81 -14.69
N SER A 43 -11.69 -9.32 -15.09
CA SER A 43 -10.92 -9.84 -16.21
C SER A 43 -10.57 -11.32 -16.03
N PRO A 44 -10.91 -12.18 -17.00
CA PRO A 44 -10.47 -13.57 -17.01
C PRO A 44 -8.94 -13.72 -16.98
N LYS A 45 -8.21 -12.74 -17.53
CA LYS A 45 -6.74 -12.74 -17.53
C LYS A 45 -6.20 -12.47 -16.13
N LEU A 46 -6.78 -11.50 -15.40
CA LEU A 46 -6.39 -11.21 -14.03
C LEU A 46 -6.66 -12.43 -13.14
N VAL A 47 -7.88 -13.00 -13.21
CA VAL A 47 -8.24 -14.22 -12.49
C VAL A 47 -7.30 -15.36 -12.84
N GLY A 48 -6.97 -15.53 -14.12
CA GLY A 48 -6.06 -16.56 -14.58
C GLY A 48 -4.68 -16.45 -13.95
N VAL A 49 -4.06 -15.26 -13.99
CA VAL A 49 -2.73 -15.01 -13.38
C VAL A 49 -2.74 -15.30 -11.88
N TRP A 50 -3.82 -14.98 -11.18
CA TRP A 50 -3.90 -15.14 -9.74
C TRP A 50 -4.35 -16.52 -9.25
N LYS A 51 -5.01 -17.33 -10.09
CA LYS A 51 -5.65 -18.58 -9.63
C LYS A 51 -5.33 -19.81 -10.46
N THR A 52 -4.90 -19.69 -11.71
CA THR A 52 -4.82 -20.85 -12.62
C THR A 52 -3.52 -20.98 -13.40
N ILE A 53 -2.86 -19.86 -13.74
CA ILE A 53 -1.62 -19.87 -14.52
C ILE A 53 -0.45 -20.10 -13.56
N GLU A 54 0.24 -21.23 -13.75
CA GLU A 54 1.40 -21.59 -12.93
C GLU A 54 2.67 -20.78 -13.30
N PRO A 55 3.50 -20.39 -12.31
CA PRO A 55 3.31 -20.59 -10.88
C PRO A 55 2.27 -19.64 -10.29
N VAL A 56 1.27 -20.19 -9.62
CA VAL A 56 0.24 -19.37 -8.97
C VAL A 56 0.86 -18.55 -7.84
N PRO A 57 0.57 -17.24 -7.70
CA PRO A 57 1.10 -16.41 -6.63
C PRO A 57 0.80 -17.01 -5.25
N THR A 58 1.86 -17.25 -4.47
CA THR A 58 1.75 -17.71 -3.08
C THR A 58 1.99 -16.55 -2.13
N LEU A 59 1.54 -16.68 -0.88
CA LEU A 59 1.83 -15.69 0.16
C LEU A 59 3.33 -15.44 0.29
N GLU A 60 4.14 -16.49 0.26
CA GLU A 60 5.60 -16.42 0.34
C GLU A 60 6.19 -15.58 -0.81
N SER A 61 5.65 -15.73 -2.03
CA SER A 61 6.09 -14.94 -3.18
C SER A 61 5.79 -13.44 -3.04
N LEU A 62 4.78 -13.07 -2.24
CA LEU A 62 4.38 -11.67 -2.00
C LEU A 62 5.13 -11.01 -0.83
N VAL A 63 5.70 -11.81 0.09
CA VAL A 63 6.40 -11.31 1.28
C VAL A 63 7.46 -10.23 0.96
N PRO A 64 8.32 -10.39 -0.06
CA PRO A 64 9.29 -9.35 -0.39
C PRO A 64 8.63 -8.00 -0.68
N ALA A 65 7.56 -7.97 -1.48
CA ALA A 65 6.84 -6.74 -1.79
C ALA A 65 6.15 -6.15 -0.55
N LEU A 66 5.60 -7.01 0.32
CA LEU A 66 4.89 -6.60 1.55
C LEU A 66 5.81 -6.12 2.68
N LEU A 67 7.12 -6.39 2.63
CA LEU A 67 8.09 -5.96 3.64
C LEU A 67 9.09 -4.92 3.13
N ILE A 68 9.66 -5.12 1.94
CA ILE A 68 10.72 -4.26 1.40
C ILE A 68 10.14 -2.91 1.00
N THR A 69 9.03 -2.89 0.25
CA THR A 69 8.38 -1.65 -0.18
C THR A 69 8.03 -0.74 0.99
N PRO A 70 7.37 -1.22 2.06
CA PRO A 70 7.10 -0.38 3.22
C PRO A 70 8.31 -0.02 4.06
N ALA A 71 9.34 -0.86 4.12
CA ALA A 71 10.61 -0.45 4.71
C ALA A 71 11.22 0.76 3.97
N ILE A 72 11.21 0.72 2.63
CA ILE A 72 11.72 1.80 1.78
C ILE A 72 10.92 3.08 1.98
N TYR A 73 9.59 3.05 1.84
CA TYR A 73 8.83 4.31 2.01
C TYR A 73 8.89 4.81 3.46
N SER A 74 9.01 3.95 4.47
CA SER A 74 9.17 4.39 5.88
C SER A 74 10.51 5.09 6.09
N PHE A 75 11.56 4.62 5.40
CA PHE A 75 12.84 5.30 5.37
C PHE A 75 12.76 6.64 4.63
N VAL A 76 12.14 6.67 3.45
CA VAL A 76 11.94 7.91 2.67
C VAL A 76 11.11 8.94 3.45
N PHE A 77 10.08 8.49 4.18
CA PHE A 77 9.32 9.35 5.09
C PHE A 77 10.22 10.08 6.09
N ALA A 78 11.20 9.37 6.69
CA ALA A 78 12.12 9.95 7.65
C ALA A 78 13.00 11.04 7.02
N LEU A 79 13.47 10.80 5.80
CA LEU A 79 14.33 11.72 5.05
C LEU A 79 13.57 12.99 4.66
N LEU A 80 12.32 12.82 4.21
CA LEU A 80 11.49 13.90 3.69
C LEU A 80 10.62 14.56 4.76
N TYR A 81 10.67 14.10 6.01
CA TYR A 81 9.72 14.47 7.06
C TYR A 81 9.40 15.97 7.13
N ASP A 82 10.43 16.82 7.04
CA ASP A 82 10.26 18.28 7.13
C ASP A 82 9.56 18.86 5.89
N ALA A 83 9.83 18.30 4.71
CA ALA A 83 9.24 18.72 3.43
C ALA A 83 7.82 18.19 3.21
N ILE A 84 7.40 17.14 3.91
CA ILE A 84 6.04 16.59 3.79
C ILE A 84 5.02 17.67 4.21
N PRO A 85 3.97 17.94 3.40
CA PRO A 85 2.95 18.93 3.72
C PRO A 85 2.26 18.67 5.07
N GLY A 86 1.89 19.75 5.75
CA GLY A 86 1.16 19.70 7.02
C GLY A 86 1.98 20.15 8.23
N LYS A 87 1.30 20.82 9.17
CA LYS A 87 1.91 21.37 10.39
C LYS A 87 1.89 20.38 11.55
N ARG A 88 0.91 19.48 11.57
CA ARG A 88 0.72 18.46 12.62
C ARG A 88 1.18 17.10 12.11
N LYS A 89 1.56 16.21 13.03
CA LYS A 89 1.96 14.83 12.71
C LYS A 89 0.92 14.10 11.87
N ILE A 90 -0.36 14.16 12.28
CA ILE A 90 -1.46 13.51 11.55
C ILE A 90 -1.55 14.04 10.12
N THR A 91 -1.48 15.37 9.93
CA THR A 91 -1.54 15.97 8.59
C THR A 91 -0.33 15.64 7.73
N LYS A 92 0.87 15.45 8.33
CA LYS A 92 2.06 14.98 7.61
C LYS A 92 1.90 13.53 7.16
N GLY A 93 1.50 12.65 8.06
CA GLY A 93 1.23 11.25 7.74
C GLY A 93 0.15 11.07 6.67
N PHE A 94 -0.96 11.80 6.79
CA PHE A 94 -2.01 11.83 5.77
C PHE A 94 -1.47 12.28 4.41
N SER A 95 -0.77 13.43 4.37
CA SER A 95 -0.21 13.96 3.12
C SER A 95 0.77 12.97 2.48
N TYR A 96 1.61 12.32 3.28
CA TYR A 96 2.52 11.30 2.77
C TYR A 96 1.80 10.07 2.22
N GLY A 97 0.77 9.60 2.91
CA GLY A 97 -0.05 8.48 2.42
C GLY A 97 -0.76 8.80 1.10
N VAL A 98 -1.27 10.02 0.96
CA VAL A 98 -1.86 10.50 -0.32
C VAL A 98 -0.80 10.56 -1.43
N ILE A 99 0.41 11.02 -1.12
CA ILE A 99 1.52 11.02 -2.09
C ILE A 99 1.85 9.60 -2.54
N LEU A 100 1.98 8.64 -1.60
CA LEU A 100 2.24 7.24 -1.94
C LEU A 100 1.09 6.64 -2.76
N TRP A 101 -0.15 6.93 -2.40
CA TRP A 101 -1.31 6.48 -3.14
C TRP A 101 -1.28 7.00 -4.59
N ALA A 102 -1.04 8.29 -4.78
CA ALA A 102 -1.00 8.91 -6.10
C ALA A 102 0.18 8.41 -6.96
N LEU A 103 1.34 8.16 -6.36
CA LEU A 103 2.54 7.79 -7.11
C LEU A 103 2.71 6.28 -7.31
N ILE A 104 2.23 5.46 -6.38
CA ILE A 104 2.41 4.00 -6.42
C ILE A 104 1.10 3.33 -6.80
N ALA A 105 0.04 3.51 -6.01
CA ALA A 105 -1.21 2.78 -6.21
C ALA A 105 -1.86 3.16 -7.54
N VAL A 106 -2.07 4.45 -7.82
CA VAL A 106 -2.68 4.89 -9.08
C VAL A 106 -1.90 4.40 -10.30
N PHE A 107 -0.56 4.49 -10.27
CA PHE A 107 0.24 3.98 -11.37
C PHE A 107 0.11 2.46 -11.52
N PHE A 108 0.25 1.70 -10.42
CA PHE A 108 0.17 0.25 -10.44
C PHE A 108 -1.18 -0.24 -10.96
N GLU A 109 -2.27 0.33 -10.44
CA GLU A 109 -3.65 -0.01 -10.77
C GLU A 109 -3.98 0.29 -12.23
N LEU A 110 -3.61 1.49 -12.72
CA LEU A 110 -3.84 1.86 -14.12
C LEU A 110 -2.98 1.06 -15.09
N PHE A 111 -1.72 0.82 -14.74
CA PHE A 111 -0.79 0.11 -15.62
C PHE A 111 -1.10 -1.39 -15.66
N THR A 112 -1.25 -2.03 -14.51
CA THR A 112 -1.28 -3.49 -14.39
C THR A 112 -2.70 -4.05 -14.43
N PRO A 113 -3.56 -3.94 -13.38
CA PRO A 113 -4.94 -4.41 -13.44
C PRO A 113 -5.73 -3.87 -14.64
N ASN A 114 -5.81 -2.56 -14.80
CA ASN A 114 -6.59 -1.99 -15.90
C ASN A 114 -5.90 -2.14 -17.26
N GLY A 115 -4.65 -1.67 -17.39
CA GLY A 115 -3.96 -1.62 -18.67
C GLY A 115 -3.53 -2.98 -19.22
N LEU A 116 -2.84 -3.79 -18.40
CA LEU A 116 -2.30 -5.08 -18.84
C LEU A 116 -3.31 -6.23 -18.72
N PHE A 117 -4.16 -6.21 -17.70
CA PHE A 117 -5.13 -7.28 -17.48
C PHE A 117 -6.54 -6.96 -17.96
N GLY A 118 -6.89 -5.70 -18.20
CA GLY A 118 -8.22 -5.33 -18.68
C GLY A 118 -9.28 -5.36 -17.58
N GLU A 119 -8.89 -5.13 -16.32
CA GLU A 119 -9.82 -5.02 -15.21
C GLU A 119 -10.79 -3.83 -15.41
N PRO A 120 -12.10 -4.00 -15.10
CA PRO A 120 -13.07 -2.93 -15.24
C PRO A 120 -12.93 -1.84 -14.16
N ALA A 121 -13.32 -0.62 -14.51
CA ALA A 121 -13.09 0.58 -13.69
C ALA A 121 -13.75 0.56 -12.30
N ASN A 122 -14.83 -0.20 -12.11
CA ASN A 122 -15.48 -0.35 -10.81
C ASN A 122 -14.62 -1.13 -9.81
N LEU A 123 -13.96 -2.21 -10.26
CA LEU A 123 -13.04 -3.00 -9.42
C LEU A 123 -11.76 -2.21 -9.15
N LEU A 124 -11.23 -1.57 -10.19
CA LEU A 124 -10.11 -0.64 -10.06
C LEU A 124 -10.36 0.45 -9.00
N GLY A 125 -11.56 1.05 -9.01
CA GLY A 125 -11.95 2.07 -8.03
C GLY A 125 -12.04 1.52 -6.60
N TYR A 126 -12.49 0.27 -6.45
CA TYR A 126 -12.51 -0.42 -5.17
C TYR A 126 -11.10 -0.68 -4.64
N GLU A 127 -10.20 -1.21 -5.48
CA GLU A 127 -8.80 -1.48 -5.10
C GLU A 127 -8.04 -0.19 -4.77
N LEU A 128 -8.22 0.87 -5.57
CA LEU A 128 -7.67 2.19 -5.28
C LEU A 128 -8.15 2.75 -3.94
N PHE A 129 -9.39 2.49 -3.55
CA PHE A 129 -9.90 2.87 -2.24
C PHE A 129 -9.22 2.08 -1.11
N LEU A 130 -9.04 0.76 -1.27
CA LEU A 130 -8.30 -0.07 -0.30
C LEU A 130 -6.85 0.41 -0.14
N TRP A 131 -6.17 0.68 -1.26
CA TRP A 131 -4.84 1.29 -1.26
C TRP A 131 -4.81 2.61 -0.50
N PHE A 132 -5.78 3.49 -0.74
CA PHE A 132 -5.87 4.78 -0.07
C PHE A 132 -5.98 4.61 1.45
N VAL A 133 -6.91 3.76 1.90
CA VAL A 133 -7.13 3.47 3.34
C VAL A 133 -5.85 2.91 3.96
N GLY A 134 -5.21 1.93 3.31
CA GLY A 134 -3.99 1.31 3.82
C GLY A 134 -2.82 2.29 3.91
N LEU A 135 -2.49 2.97 2.81
CA LEU A 135 -1.33 3.86 2.73
C LEU A 135 -1.47 5.08 3.64
N VAL A 136 -2.65 5.68 3.72
CA VAL A 136 -2.93 6.80 4.64
C VAL A 136 -2.81 6.35 6.09
N SER A 137 -3.37 5.19 6.45
CA SER A 137 -3.33 4.68 7.82
C SER A 137 -1.90 4.36 8.25
N VAL A 138 -1.14 3.63 7.44
CA VAL A 138 0.26 3.28 7.75
C VAL A 138 1.12 4.53 7.88
N SER A 139 1.01 5.46 6.91
CA SER A 139 1.78 6.71 6.92
C SER A 139 1.43 7.60 8.11
N THR A 140 0.17 7.60 8.53
CA THR A 140 -0.27 8.31 9.74
C THR A 140 0.36 7.72 10.99
N VAL A 141 0.36 6.40 11.16
CA VAL A 141 0.99 5.73 12.31
C VAL A 141 2.50 5.98 12.34
N ILE A 142 3.20 5.82 11.22
CA ILE A 142 4.64 6.12 11.10
C ILE A 142 4.91 7.57 11.51
N SER A 143 4.10 8.52 11.04
CA SER A 143 4.26 9.93 11.37
C SER A 143 4.01 10.25 12.84
N LEU A 144 3.12 9.51 13.51
CA LEU A 144 2.88 9.67 14.94
C LEU A 144 4.10 9.22 15.76
N ILE A 145 4.75 8.13 15.34
CA ILE A 145 5.91 7.52 16.01
C ILE A 145 7.21 8.31 15.77
N TYR A 146 7.44 8.85 14.57
CA TYR A 146 8.73 9.44 14.18
C TYR A 146 9.21 10.61 15.05
N GLN A 147 8.29 11.32 15.72
CA GLN A 147 8.51 12.45 16.65
C GLN A 147 9.91 13.09 16.58
N LYS A 148 10.03 14.14 15.78
CA LYS A 148 11.19 15.03 15.80
C LYS A 148 11.11 15.90 17.07
N LYS A 149 12.14 15.89 17.93
CA LYS A 149 12.27 16.94 18.96
C LYS A 149 12.47 18.26 18.20
N ILE A 150 11.64 19.24 18.53
CA ILE A 150 11.86 20.64 18.15
C ILE A 150 13.12 21.11 18.88
#